data_AF-A0A836SHF6-F1
#
_entry.id   AF-A0A836SHF6-F1
#
_cell.length_a   1.000
_cell.length_b   1.000
_cell.length_c   1.000
_cell.angle_alpha   90.00
_cell.angle_beta   90.00
_cell.angle_gamma   90.00
#
_symmetry.space_group_name_H-M   'P 1'
#
loop_
_entity.id
_entity.type
_entity.pdbx_description
1 polymer ?
#
loop_
_entity_poly.entity_id
_entity_poly.type
_entity_poly.pdbx_seq_one_letter_code
_entity_poly.pdbx_strand_id
1 'polypeptide(L)'
;MEQHALIEMYLADEAKCYEDWYTALTQTESSQYAQKVRAIPPLDDLKKLCLNWIKQQQASITNQFCEKYAQIRKQFQNQETLLIAGVADSLSVVFTGVPINLLAVATILVSEKHLDQMCKC
;
A
#
# COMPACT_ATOMS: atom_id res chain seq x y z
N MET A 1 7.24 17.13 6.44
CA MET A 1 7.27 17.59 5.03
C MET A 1 7.72 16.47 4.07
N GLU A 2 8.56 15.53 4.50
CA GLU A 2 9.08 14.46 3.61
C GLU A 2 8.03 13.44 3.14
N GLN A 3 7.05 13.08 3.98
CA GLN A 3 5.99 12.13 3.57
C GLN A 3 5.11 12.65 2.43
N HIS A 4 4.79 13.95 2.41
CA HIS A 4 3.97 14.54 1.32
C HIS A 4 4.68 14.43 -0.03
N ALA A 5 5.97 14.80 -0.08
CA ALA A 5 6.76 14.72 -1.30
C ALA A 5 6.91 13.27 -1.80
N LEU A 6 7.01 12.30 -0.88
CA LEU A 6 7.09 10.88 -1.25
C LEU A 6 5.75 10.36 -1.82
N ILE A 7 4.62 10.77 -1.26
CA ILE A 7 3.29 10.42 -1.78
C ILE A 7 3.09 11.04 -3.17
N GLU A 8 3.42 12.32 -3.35
CA GLU A 8 3.33 12.98 -4.65
C GLU A 8 4.22 12.29 -5.70
N MET A 9 5.41 11.85 -5.31
CA MET A 9 6.27 11.05 -6.18
C MET A 9 5.62 9.71 -6.56
N TYR A 10 4.99 9.00 -5.63
CA TYR A 10 4.28 7.75 -5.94
C TYR A 10 3.02 7.96 -6.79
N LEU A 11 2.32 9.08 -6.63
CA LEU A 11 1.19 9.46 -7.48
C LEU A 11 1.66 9.85 -8.89
N ALA A 12 2.85 10.43 -9.03
CA ALA A 12 3.45 10.78 -10.32
C ALA A 12 4.12 9.59 -11.03
N ASP A 13 4.66 8.65 -10.26
CA ASP A 13 5.38 7.47 -10.75
C ASP A 13 4.81 6.20 -10.09
N GLU A 14 3.75 5.66 -10.70
CA GLU A 14 3.13 4.43 -10.23
C GLU A 14 4.12 3.26 -10.25
N ALA A 15 5.03 3.22 -11.23
CA ALA A 15 5.97 2.11 -11.37
C ALA A 15 6.86 2.03 -10.14
N LYS A 16 7.44 3.17 -9.75
CA LYS A 16 8.22 3.29 -8.52
C LYS A 16 7.43 2.87 -7.28
N CYS A 17 6.15 3.23 -7.20
CA CYS A 17 5.28 2.82 -6.09
C CYS A 17 5.16 1.29 -5.98
N TYR A 18 4.88 0.59 -7.07
CA TYR A 18 4.78 -0.86 -7.09
C TYR A 18 6.14 -1.56 -6.86
N GLU A 19 7.21 -0.99 -7.41
CA GLU A 19 8.58 -1.49 -7.20
C GLU A 19 9.00 -1.41 -5.73
N ASP A 20 8.75 -0.28 -5.08
CA ASP A 20 9.11 -0.07 -3.68
C ASP A 20 8.26 -0.95 -2.74
N TRP A 21 6.98 -1.18 -3.06
CA TRP A 21 6.14 -2.17 -2.37
C TRP A 21 6.73 -3.59 -2.49
N TYR A 22 7.01 -4.03 -3.72
CA TYR A 22 7.51 -5.38 -3.99
C TYR A 22 8.89 -5.61 -3.37
N THR A 23 9.76 -4.60 -3.46
CA THR A 23 11.10 -4.65 -2.89
C THR A 23 11.05 -4.77 -1.38
N ALA A 24 10.22 -3.97 -0.70
CA ALA A 24 10.06 -4.07 0.76
C ALA A 24 9.56 -5.45 1.18
N LEU A 25 8.55 -5.99 0.48
CA LEU A 25 7.97 -7.30 0.78
C LEU A 25 9.00 -8.44 0.63
N THR A 26 9.86 -8.35 -0.39
CA THR A 26 10.76 -9.45 -0.79
C THR A 26 12.17 -9.36 -0.20
N GLN A 27 12.63 -8.18 0.20
CA GLN A 27 13.93 -8.00 0.86
C GLN A 27 14.02 -8.76 2.20
N THR A 28 12.91 -8.90 2.91
CA THR A 28 12.85 -9.61 4.20
C THR A 28 12.82 -11.13 4.11
N GLU A 29 12.24 -11.69 3.04
CA GLU A 29 12.30 -13.14 2.80
C GLU A 29 13.74 -13.62 2.50
N SER A 30 14.64 -12.70 2.18
CA SER A 30 15.99 -12.98 1.67
C SER A 30 17.05 -13.19 2.75
N SER A 31 16.67 -13.31 4.03
CA SER A 31 17.63 -13.42 5.14
C SER A 31 18.21 -14.82 5.39
N GLN A 32 17.93 -15.84 4.57
CA GLN A 32 18.69 -17.10 4.70
C GLN A 32 19.21 -17.77 3.42
N TYR A 33 18.61 -17.64 2.23
CA TYR A 33 19.17 -18.31 1.04
C TYR A 33 18.86 -17.56 -0.25
N ALA A 34 19.90 -17.34 -1.07
CA ALA A 34 19.90 -16.84 -2.44
C ALA A 34 19.91 -15.31 -2.65
N GLN A 35 21.13 -14.76 -2.72
CA GLN A 35 21.48 -13.72 -3.71
C GLN A 35 21.15 -14.25 -5.12
N LYS A 36 19.91 -14.08 -5.56
CA LYS A 36 19.61 -13.94 -6.98
C LYS A 36 19.01 -12.56 -7.11
N VAL A 37 19.66 -11.71 -7.89
CA VAL A 37 19.13 -10.44 -8.38
C VAL A 37 17.72 -10.74 -8.91
N ARG A 38 16.68 -10.51 -8.09
CA ARG A 38 15.29 -10.65 -8.54
C ARG A 38 15.14 -9.50 -9.55
N ALA A 39 15.16 -9.85 -10.83
CA ALA A 39 14.75 -8.91 -11.85
C ALA A 39 13.37 -8.41 -11.43
N ILE A 40 13.25 -7.10 -11.23
CA ILE A 40 11.97 -6.46 -10.91
C ILE A 40 11.00 -6.88 -12.03
N PRO A 41 9.89 -7.57 -11.70
CA PRO A 41 8.91 -7.95 -12.70
C PRO A 41 8.40 -6.72 -13.44
N PRO A 42 7.93 -6.86 -14.69
CA PRO A 42 7.28 -5.75 -15.38
C PRO A 42 6.08 -5.26 -14.57
N LEU A 43 5.75 -3.97 -14.71
CA LEU A 43 4.72 -3.29 -13.94
C LEU A 43 3.37 -4.02 -13.92
N ASP A 44 2.94 -4.56 -15.06
CA ASP A 44 1.69 -5.34 -15.15
C ASP A 44 1.69 -6.57 -14.23
N ASP A 45 2.83 -7.24 -14.09
CA ASP A 45 2.95 -8.40 -13.21
C ASP A 45 3.08 -7.97 -11.75
N LEU A 46 3.75 -6.85 -11.47
CA LEU A 46 3.75 -6.24 -10.14
C LEU A 46 2.33 -5.87 -9.68
N LYS A 47 1.53 -5.27 -10.56
CA LYS A 47 0.12 -4.96 -10.29
C LYS A 47 -0.67 -6.22 -9.97
N LYS A 48 -0.53 -7.29 -10.76
CA LYS A 48 -1.20 -8.58 -10.48
C LYS A 48 -0.78 -9.17 -9.15
N LEU A 49 0.51 -9.15 -8.83
CA LEU A 49 1.03 -9.64 -7.55
C LEU A 49 0.48 -8.82 -6.39
N CYS A 50 0.46 -7.49 -6.52
CA CYS A 50 -0.09 -6.59 -5.52
C CYS A 50 -1.58 -6.84 -5.31
N LEU A 51 -2.37 -6.95 -6.38
CA LEU A 51 -3.79 -7.25 -6.29
C LEU A 51 -4.06 -8.60 -5.62
N ASN A 52 -3.27 -9.63 -5.94
CA ASN A 52 -3.39 -10.93 -5.29
C ASN A 52 -3.05 -10.84 -3.80
N TRP A 53 -1.99 -10.11 -3.44
CA TRP A 53 -1.63 -9.86 -2.04
C TRP A 53 -2.73 -9.07 -1.30
N ILE A 54 -3.25 -8.00 -1.90
CA ILE A 54 -4.36 -7.21 -1.36
C ILE A 54 -5.59 -8.09 -1.14
N LYS A 55 -5.95 -8.97 -2.08
CA LYS A 55 -7.06 -9.93 -1.92
C LYS A 55 -6.84 -10.89 -0.76
N GLN A 56 -5.61 -11.36 -0.53
CA GLN A 56 -5.30 -12.20 0.64
C GLN A 56 -5.45 -11.42 1.95
N GLN A 57 -5.07 -10.13 1.94
CA GLN A 57 -5.19 -9.26 3.12
C GLN A 57 -6.58 -8.64 3.27
N GLN A 58 -7.47 -8.80 2.29
CA GLN A 58 -8.79 -8.16 2.26
C GLN A 58 -9.59 -8.43 3.52
N ALA A 59 -9.59 -9.66 4.05
CA ALA A 59 -10.32 -9.97 5.28
C ALA A 59 -9.77 -9.19 6.50
N SER A 60 -8.45 -9.09 6.61
CA SER A 60 -7.77 -8.34 7.68
C SER A 60 -8.04 -6.85 7.59
N ILE A 61 -7.95 -6.30 6.37
CA ILE A 61 -8.27 -4.89 6.10
C ILE A 61 -9.74 -4.63 6.40
N THR A 62 -10.67 -5.44 5.90
CA THR A 62 -12.10 -5.18 6.07
C THR A 62 -12.51 -5.21 7.54
N ASN A 63 -12.03 -6.19 8.31
CA ASN A 63 -12.43 -6.35 9.69
C ASN A 63 -11.79 -5.35 10.65
N GLN A 64 -10.58 -4.86 10.37
CA GLN A 64 -9.83 -4.01 11.31
C GLN A 64 -9.67 -2.56 10.84
N PHE A 65 -9.83 -2.30 9.54
CA PHE A 65 -9.52 -1.01 8.94
C PHE A 65 -10.74 -0.26 8.40
N CYS A 66 -11.80 -0.93 7.93
CA CYS A 66 -12.90 -0.23 7.25
C CYS A 66 -13.61 0.83 8.10
N GLU A 67 -13.83 0.59 9.40
CA GLU A 67 -14.42 1.59 10.29
C GLU A 67 -13.54 2.84 10.41
N LYS A 68 -12.21 2.65 10.51
CA LYS A 68 -11.25 3.76 10.55
C LYS A 68 -11.14 4.46 9.20
N TYR A 69 -11.13 3.70 8.10
CA TYR A 69 -11.08 4.25 6.76
C TYR A 69 -12.27 5.18 6.49
N ALA A 70 -13.48 4.79 6.87
CA ALA A 70 -14.67 5.64 6.73
C ALA A 70 -14.51 7.00 7.44
N GLN A 71 -13.88 7.01 8.63
CA GLN A 71 -13.62 8.23 9.39
C GLN A 71 -12.55 9.10 8.71
N ILE A 72 -11.43 8.51 8.31
CA ILE A 72 -10.32 9.20 7.65
C ILE A 72 -10.78 9.77 6.30
N ARG A 73 -11.54 9.00 5.53
CA ARG A 73 -12.10 9.44 4.24
C ARG A 73 -13.03 10.63 4.39
N LYS A 74 -13.89 10.66 5.42
CA LYS A 74 -14.73 11.84 5.72
C LYS A 74 -13.89 13.06 6.11
N GLN A 75 -12.80 12.85 6.84
CA GLN A 75 -11.94 13.93 7.32
C GLN A 75 -11.09 14.54 6.19
N PHE A 76 -10.63 13.72 5.23
CA PHE A 76 -9.69 14.12 4.18
C PHE A 76 -10.23 13.94 2.75
N GLN A 77 -11.56 13.99 2.57
CA GLN A 77 -12.23 13.67 1.30
C GLN A 77 -11.69 14.43 0.08
N ASN A 78 -11.20 15.66 0.27
CA ASN A 78 -10.69 16.53 -0.79
C ASN A 78 -9.15 16.65 -0.80
N GLN A 79 -8.46 15.86 0.00
CA GLN A 79 -7.01 15.93 0.17
C GLN A 79 -6.41 14.53 0.06
N GLU A 80 -6.22 14.08 -1.18
CA GLU A 80 -5.74 12.73 -1.50
C GLU A 80 -4.41 12.40 -0.79
N THR A 81 -3.46 13.34 -0.75
CA THR A 81 -2.17 13.14 -0.06
C THR A 81 -2.32 12.93 1.44
N LEU A 82 -3.25 13.65 2.09
CA LEU A 82 -3.53 13.51 3.52
C LEU A 82 -4.36 12.26 3.81
N LEU A 83 -5.26 11.87 2.91
CA LEU A 83 -5.97 10.60 2.96
C LEU A 83 -4.98 9.44 2.89
N ILE A 84 -4.05 9.46 1.95
CA ILE A 84 -2.99 8.44 1.82
C ILE A 84 -2.14 8.37 3.08
N ALA A 85 -1.70 9.51 3.62
CA ALA A 85 -0.92 9.54 4.85
C ALA A 85 -1.69 8.94 6.04
N GLY A 86 -2.95 9.34 6.24
CA GLY A 86 -3.79 8.82 7.33
C GLY A 86 -4.11 7.33 7.17
N VAL A 87 -4.26 6.86 5.94
CA VAL A 87 -4.39 5.43 5.62
C VAL A 87 -3.09 4.69 5.95
N ALA A 88 -1.93 5.20 5.55
CA ALA A 88 -0.64 4.58 5.82
C ALA A 88 -0.39 4.42 7.33
N ASP A 89 -0.65 5.47 8.11
CA ASP A 89 -0.53 5.45 9.57
C ASP A 89 -1.44 4.40 10.20
N SER A 90 -2.67 4.26 9.70
CA SER A 90 -3.61 3.28 10.23
C SER A 90 -3.32 1.85 9.79
N LEU A 91 -2.82 1.68 8.56
CA LEU A 91 -2.37 0.38 8.04
C LEU A 91 -1.14 -0.14 8.80
N SER A 92 -0.32 0.75 9.38
CA SER A 92 0.80 0.35 10.25
C SER A 92 0.37 -0.55 11.40
N VAL A 93 -0.84 -0.31 11.94
CA VAL A 93 -1.43 -1.10 13.01
C VAL A 93 -1.91 -2.46 12.49
N VAL A 94 -2.56 -2.46 11.33
CA VAL A 94 -3.11 -3.68 10.68
C VAL A 94 -1.99 -4.64 10.26
N PHE A 95 -0.92 -4.08 9.71
CA PHE A 95 0.21 -4.82 9.19
C PHE A 95 1.42 -4.78 10.13
N THR A 96 1.17 -4.72 11.44
CA THR A 96 2.24 -4.75 12.45
C THR A 96 3.10 -6.00 12.25
N GLY A 97 4.41 -5.81 12.07
CA GLY A 97 5.37 -6.90 11.84
C GLY A 97 5.41 -7.44 10.41
N VAL A 98 4.63 -6.87 9.48
CA VAL A 98 4.75 -7.17 8.06
C VAL A 98 5.75 -6.19 7.43
N PRO A 99 6.81 -6.68 6.78
CA PRO A 99 7.83 -5.83 6.17
C PRO A 99 7.35 -5.32 4.82
N ILE A 100 6.51 -4.30 4.83
CA ILE A 100 5.95 -3.66 3.64
C ILE A 100 6.18 -2.16 3.67
N ASN A 101 6.28 -1.56 2.48
CA ASN A 101 6.21 -0.11 2.34
C ASN A 101 4.76 0.33 2.48
N LEU A 102 4.36 0.66 3.71
CA LEU A 102 2.99 1.05 4.06
C LEU A 102 2.50 2.26 3.25
N LEU A 103 3.40 3.17 2.88
CA LEU A 103 3.05 4.36 2.13
C LEU A 103 2.75 4.04 0.67
N ALA A 104 3.53 3.14 0.06
CA ALA A 104 3.23 2.60 -1.27
C ALA A 104 1.89 1.82 -1.26
N VAL A 105 1.67 0.97 -0.26
CA VAL A 105 0.41 0.22 -0.12
C VAL A 105 -0.78 1.16 0.05
N ALA A 106 -0.67 2.17 0.92
CA ALA A 106 -1.71 3.17 1.10
C ALA A 106 -1.99 3.95 -0.19
N THR A 107 -0.94 4.33 -0.92
CA THR A 107 -1.07 5.03 -2.20
C THR A 107 -1.83 4.18 -3.21
N ILE A 108 -1.47 2.90 -3.38
CA ILE A 108 -2.17 1.96 -4.28
C ILE A 108 -3.63 1.78 -3.86
N LEU A 109 -3.87 1.55 -2.57
CA LEU A 109 -5.21 1.28 -2.03
C LEU A 109 -6.17 2.46 -2.18
N VAL A 110 -5.66 3.69 -2.05
CA VAL A 110 -6.45 4.93 -2.18
C VAL A 110 -6.60 5.35 -3.64
N SER A 111 -5.50 5.44 -4.40
CA SER A 111 -5.51 5.91 -5.80
C SER A 111 -6.34 5.01 -6.72
N GLU A 112 -6.24 3.67 -6.55
CA GLU A 112 -7.04 2.70 -7.32
C GLU A 112 -8.42 2.43 -6.70
N LYS A 113 -8.78 3.14 -5.61
CA LYS A 113 -10.08 3.01 -4.91
C LYS A 113 -10.40 1.60 -4.42
N HIS A 114 -9.38 0.78 -4.14
CA HIS A 114 -9.58 -0.56 -3.56
C HIS A 114 -10.29 -0.50 -2.20
N LEU A 115 -9.94 0.48 -1.36
CA LEU A 115 -10.58 0.66 -0.06
C LEU A 115 -12.06 1.05 -0.17
N ASP A 116 -12.42 1.86 -1.17
CA ASP A 116 -13.82 2.21 -1.43
C ASP A 116 -14.63 0.97 -1.84
N GLN A 117 -14.05 0.10 -2.67
CA GLN A 117 -14.68 -1.15 -3.10
C GLN A 117 -14.82 -2.15 -1.94
N MET A 118 -13.80 -2.26 -1.09
CA MET A 118 -13.79 -3.20 0.05
C MET A 118 -14.71 -2.76 1.19
N CYS A 119 -14.63 -1.47 1.56
CA CYS A 119 -15.32 -0.94 2.73
C CYS A 119 -16.72 -0.39 2.42
N LYS A 120 -17.10 -0.26 1.14
CA LYS A 120 -18.41 0.28 0.69
C LYS A 120 -18.77 1.59 1.40
N CYS A 121 -17.76 2.45 1.59
CA CYS A 121 -17.87 3.73 2.28
C CYS A 121 -18.09 4.88 1.30
#